data_AF-A0ABD1QZB8-F1
#
_entry.id   AF-A0ABD1QZB8-F1
#
_cell.length_a   1.000
_cell.length_b   1.000
_cell.length_c   1.000
_cell.angle_alpha   90.00
_cell.angle_beta   90.00
_cell.angle_gamma   90.00
#
_symmetry.space_group_name_H-M   'P 1'
#
loop_
_entity.id
_entity.type
_entity.pdbx_description
1 polymer ?
#
loop_
_entity_poly.entity_id
_entity_poly.type
_entity_poly.pdbx_seq_one_letter_code
_entity_poly.pdbx_strand_id
1 'polypeptide(L)'
;MEYFIDVEERVRGKISNRCKLEIINEVYYGLDSKHQQKFTDSCFGHLLSIAEIKISLQIVHQCIVRAVRTLKENEVWCNFGNKIARFGLEEFVLITGLKAGELESEDENLGLQSDLI
;
A
#
# COMPACT_ATOMS: atom_id res chain seq x y z
N MET A 1 0.00 -12.21 32.55
CA MET A 1 -0.47 -13.46 31.91
C MET A 1 -0.09 -13.39 30.46
N GLU A 2 0.84 -14.22 30.01
CA GLU A 2 1.08 -14.42 28.57
C GLU A 2 -0.05 -15.32 28.04
N TYR A 3 -0.82 -14.80 27.10
CA TYR A 3 -1.85 -15.59 26.42
C TYR A 3 -1.16 -16.52 25.42
N PHE A 4 -0.88 -17.76 25.81
CA PHE A 4 -0.42 -18.82 24.92
C PHE A 4 -1.63 -19.41 24.21
N ILE A 5 -1.88 -19.00 22.97
CA ILE A 5 -2.82 -19.71 22.09
C ILE A 5 -2.12 -20.99 21.64
N ASP A 6 -2.72 -22.12 21.98
CA ASP A 6 -2.21 -23.45 21.62
C ASP A 6 -2.06 -23.56 20.10
N VAL A 7 -1.00 -24.21 19.62
CA VAL A 7 -0.65 -24.25 18.20
C VAL A 7 -1.77 -24.90 17.37
N GLU A 8 -2.50 -25.84 17.96
CA GLU A 8 -3.65 -26.51 17.34
C GLU A 8 -4.90 -25.61 17.27
N GLU A 9 -5.04 -24.64 18.19
CA GLU A 9 -6.13 -23.65 18.20
C GLU A 9 -5.84 -22.44 17.31
N ARG A 10 -4.60 -22.33 16.79
CA ARG A 10 -4.26 -21.27 15.84
C ARG A 10 -5.02 -21.49 14.54
N VAL A 11 -6.08 -20.71 14.36
CA VAL A 11 -6.79 -20.62 13.07
C VAL A 11 -5.75 -20.36 11.98
N ARG A 12 -5.65 -21.27 11.02
CA ARG A 12 -4.72 -21.14 9.89
C ARG A 12 -5.14 -19.90 9.11
N GLY A 13 -4.39 -18.81 9.28
CA GLY A 13 -4.68 -17.54 8.62
C GLY A 13 -4.70 -17.74 7.10
N LYS A 14 -5.88 -17.72 6.50
CA LYS A 14 -5.99 -17.70 5.04
C LYS A 14 -5.67 -16.29 4.58
N ILE A 15 -4.53 -16.11 3.92
CA ILE A 15 -4.22 -14.84 3.28
C ILE A 15 -5.33 -14.56 2.27
N SER A 16 -6.16 -13.57 2.55
CA SER A 16 -7.16 -13.11 1.61
C SER A 16 -6.53 -12.02 0.76
N ASN A 17 -6.52 -12.23 -0.56
CA ASN A 17 -6.28 -11.15 -1.49
C ASN A 17 -7.65 -10.58 -1.89
N ARG A 18 -7.91 -9.33 -1.48
CA ARG A 18 -9.12 -8.59 -1.87
C ARG A 18 -8.86 -7.57 -2.98
N CYS A 19 -7.62 -7.44 -3.43
CA CYS A 19 -7.25 -6.65 -4.58
C CYS A 19 -7.55 -7.48 -5.85
N LYS A 20 -8.70 -7.20 -6.47
CA LYS A 20 -9.08 -7.75 -7.77
C LYS A 20 -8.92 -6.66 -8.82
N LEU A 21 -7.72 -6.54 -9.40
CA LEU A 21 -7.46 -5.53 -10.41
C LEU A 21 -8.27 -5.76 -11.70
N GLU A 22 -8.69 -7.00 -11.96
CA GLU A 22 -9.64 -7.37 -13.02
C GLU A 22 -10.89 -6.48 -13.06
N ILE A 23 -11.39 -6.07 -11.88
CA ILE A 23 -12.60 -5.23 -11.78
C ILE A 23 -12.41 -3.84 -12.39
N ILE A 24 -11.17 -3.36 -12.49
CA ILE A 24 -10.85 -2.04 -13.02
C ILE A 24 -11.13 -2.01 -14.52
N ASN A 25 -10.78 -3.09 -15.24
CA ASN A 25 -11.12 -3.24 -16.64
C ASN A 25 -12.63 -3.38 -16.85
N GLU A 26 -13.31 -4.16 -16.01
CA GLU A 26 -14.77 -4.29 -16.07
C GLU A 26 -15.47 -2.93 -15.90
N VAL A 27 -15.03 -2.14 -14.92
CA VAL A 27 -15.54 -0.78 -14.70
C VAL A 27 -15.22 0.10 -15.91
N TYR A 28 -13.97 0.14 -16.38
CA TYR A 28 -13.54 1.02 -17.46
C TYR A 28 -14.28 0.75 -18.78
N TYR A 29 -14.38 -0.52 -19.18
CA TYR A 29 -15.07 -0.90 -20.42
C TYR A 29 -16.60 -0.82 -20.32
N GLY A 30 -17.16 -0.75 -19.11
CA GLY A 30 -18.58 -0.47 -18.88
C GLY A 30 -18.97 1.00 -19.00
N LEU A 31 -18.01 1.92 -19.03
CA LEU A 31 -18.23 3.37 -19.18
C LEU A 31 -18.37 3.78 -20.65
N ASP A 32 -19.08 4.89 -20.90
CA ASP A 32 -19.04 5.53 -22.22
C ASP A 32 -17.70 6.23 -22.49
N SER A 33 -17.47 6.63 -23.74
CA SER A 33 -16.20 7.23 -24.17
C SER A 33 -15.82 8.51 -23.41
N LYS A 34 -16.81 9.33 -23.02
CA LYS A 34 -16.57 10.55 -22.26
C LYS A 34 -16.12 10.24 -20.84
N HIS A 35 -16.73 9.24 -20.21
CA HIS A 35 -16.39 8.82 -18.87
C HIS A 35 -15.08 8.00 -18.83
N GLN A 36 -14.77 7.24 -19.88
CA GLN A 36 -13.47 6.61 -20.06
C GLN A 36 -12.34 7.63 -20.09
N GLN A 37 -12.48 8.69 -20.90
CA GLN A 37 -11.48 9.76 -20.96
C GLN A 37 -11.29 10.42 -19.58
N LYS A 38 -12.39 10.75 -18.90
CA LYS A 38 -12.33 11.29 -17.53
C LYS A 38 -11.66 10.34 -16.54
N PHE A 39 -11.88 9.04 -16.65
CA PHE A 39 -11.24 8.05 -15.79
C PHE A 39 -9.73 8.01 -16.06
N THR A 40 -9.33 7.96 -17.33
CA THR A 40 -7.92 7.97 -17.74
C THR A 40 -7.19 9.23 -17.28
N ASP A 41 -7.84 10.40 -17.36
CA ASP A 41 -7.24 11.69 -16.96
C ASP A 41 -7.28 11.92 -15.43
N SER A 42 -8.00 11.07 -14.69
CA SER A 42 -8.12 11.19 -13.24
C SER A 42 -6.89 10.64 -12.52
N CYS A 43 -6.83 10.89 -11.20
CA CYS A 43 -5.86 10.24 -10.33
C CYS A 43 -5.96 8.70 -10.33
N PHE A 44 -7.02 8.09 -10.86
CA PHE A 44 -7.16 6.64 -10.99
C PHE A 44 -6.70 6.08 -12.34
N GLY A 45 -6.37 6.94 -13.32
CA GLY A 45 -5.97 6.49 -14.65
C GLY A 45 -4.75 5.57 -14.66
N HIS A 46 -3.82 5.78 -13.73
CA HIS A 46 -2.66 4.90 -13.54
C HIS A 46 -3.05 3.45 -13.20
N LEU A 47 -4.25 3.21 -12.65
CA LEU A 47 -4.72 1.86 -12.35
C LEU A 47 -4.93 1.01 -13.61
N LEU A 48 -5.15 1.63 -14.77
CA LEU A 48 -5.29 0.94 -16.06
C LEU A 48 -3.98 0.34 -16.56
N SER A 49 -2.83 0.88 -16.11
CA SER A 49 -1.50 0.42 -16.52
C SER A 49 -0.80 -0.44 -15.45
N ILE A 50 -1.44 -0.67 -14.29
CA ILE A 50 -0.89 -1.52 -13.25
C ILE A 50 -0.90 -2.98 -13.74
N ALA A 51 0.28 -3.61 -13.72
CA ALA A 51 0.40 -5.04 -13.95
C ALA A 51 -0.46 -5.80 -12.94
N GLU A 52 -1.05 -6.92 -13.36
CA GLU A 52 -1.92 -7.72 -12.51
C GLU A 52 -1.12 -8.38 -11.36
N ILE A 53 -0.96 -7.63 -10.26
CA ILE A 53 -0.16 -8.03 -9.11
C ILE A 53 -1.10 -8.55 -8.03
N LYS A 54 -0.81 -9.76 -7.54
CA LYS A 54 -1.50 -10.32 -6.38
C LYS A 54 -0.89 -9.77 -5.09
N ILE A 55 -1.35 -8.59 -4.68
CA ILE A 55 -0.95 -7.99 -3.40
C ILE A 55 -2.02 -8.19 -2.32
N SER A 56 -1.61 -8.69 -1.14
CA SER A 56 -2.49 -8.63 0.03
C SER A 56 -2.23 -7.32 0.77
N LEU A 57 -3.11 -6.34 0.56
CA LEU A 57 -3.09 -5.08 1.33
C LEU A 57 -3.13 -5.33 2.84
N GLN A 58 -3.76 -6.43 3.27
CA GLN A 58 -3.75 -6.84 4.67
C GLN A 58 -2.32 -7.12 5.15
N ILE A 59 -1.51 -7.85 4.36
CA ILE A 59 -0.11 -8.12 4.70
C ILE A 59 0.68 -6.81 4.75
N VAL A 60 0.54 -5.94 3.75
CA VAL A 60 1.22 -4.63 3.73
C VAL A 60 0.87 -3.80 4.97
N HIS A 61 -0.42 -3.70 5.31
CA HIS A 61 -0.88 -3.03 6.51
C HIS A 61 -0.28 -3.66 7.78
N GLN A 62 -0.25 -4.99 7.85
CA GLN A 62 0.37 -5.70 8.97
C GLN A 62 1.90 -5.48 9.04
N CYS A 63 2.60 -5.33 7.91
CA CYS A 63 4.01 -4.93 7.89
C CYS A 63 4.20 -3.57 8.53
N ILE A 64 3.41 -2.57 8.12
CA ILE A 64 3.53 -1.19 8.58
C ILE A 64 3.24 -1.09 10.09
N VAL A 65 2.13 -1.69 10.56
CA VAL A 65 1.71 -1.64 11.97
C VAL A 65 2.68 -2.39 12.89
N ARG A 66 3.40 -3.40 12.37
CA ARG A 66 4.38 -4.17 13.13
C ARG A 66 5.83 -3.84 12.79
N ALA A 67 6.05 -2.69 12.15
CA ALA A 67 7.39 -2.19 11.91
C ALA A 67 8.09 -1.89 13.24
N VAL A 68 9.35 -2.30 13.35
CA VAL A 68 10.19 -2.18 14.54
C VAL A 68 11.24 -1.11 14.27
N ARG A 69 11.48 -0.24 15.26
CA ARG A 69 12.56 0.74 15.18
C ARG A 69 13.91 0.03 15.11
N THR A 70 14.75 0.45 14.18
CA THR A 70 16.11 -0.06 14.00
C THR A 70 17.09 1.11 13.89
N LEU A 71 18.33 0.91 14.31
CA LEU A 71 19.43 1.86 14.11
C LEU A 71 20.09 1.69 12.74
N LYS A 72 19.72 0.64 11.99
CA LYS A 72 20.26 0.37 10.66
C LYS A 72 19.53 1.23 9.64
N GLU A 73 20.29 2.03 8.92
CA GLU A 73 19.79 2.83 7.81
C GLU A 73 19.35 1.92 6.65
N ASN A 74 18.38 2.41 5.88
CA ASN A 74 17.88 1.75 4.67
C ASN A 74 17.36 0.32 4.86
N GLU A 75 16.90 -0.03 6.06
CA GLU A 75 16.24 -1.30 6.35
C GLU A 75 14.92 -1.10 7.08
N VAL A 76 13.93 -1.92 6.74
CA VAL A 76 12.65 -2.01 7.44
C VAL A 76 12.51 -3.38 8.07
N TRP A 77 12.24 -3.39 9.37
CA TRP A 77 12.14 -4.60 10.17
C TRP A 77 10.69 -4.75 10.63
N CYS A 78 10.05 -5.90 10.39
CA CYS A 78 8.65 -6.15 10.75
C CYS A 78 8.54 -7.40 11.63
N ASN A 79 7.86 -7.31 12.77
CA ASN A 79 7.65 -8.48 13.65
C ASN A 79 6.35 -9.22 13.27
N PHE A 80 6.47 -10.48 12.86
CA PHE A 80 5.37 -11.40 12.61
C PHE A 80 5.38 -12.56 13.59
N GLY A 81 4.62 -12.45 14.68
CA GLY A 81 4.45 -13.55 15.63
C GLY A 81 5.78 -14.09 16.17
N ASN A 82 6.65 -13.19 16.62
CA ASN A 82 8.00 -13.45 17.14
C ASN A 82 9.03 -13.85 16.08
N LYS A 83 8.70 -13.74 14.79
CA LYS A 83 9.66 -13.82 13.70
C LYS A 83 9.88 -12.43 13.11
N ILE A 84 11.14 -12.05 12.98
CA ILE A 84 11.49 -10.77 12.36
C ILE A 84 11.69 -10.99 10.87
N ALA A 85 10.94 -10.25 10.06
CA ALA A 85 11.21 -10.09 8.64
C ALA A 85 12.02 -8.80 8.42
N ARG A 86 13.02 -8.87 7.55
CA ARG A 86 13.87 -7.75 7.18
C ARG A 86 13.71 -7.49 5.68
N PHE A 87 13.49 -6.23 5.34
CA PHE A 87 13.44 -5.74 3.98
C PHE A 87 14.47 -4.62 3.84
N GLY A 88 15.13 -4.52 2.69
CA GLY A 88 15.76 -3.26 2.29
C GLY A 88 14.71 -2.18 2.10
N LEU A 89 15.10 -0.91 2.24
CA LEU A 89 14.17 0.22 2.08
C LEU A 89 13.56 0.25 0.67
N GLU A 90 14.37 0.01 -0.35
CA GLU A 90 13.90 -0.07 -1.75
C GLU A 90 12.93 -1.23 -1.97
N GLU A 91 13.23 -2.41 -1.42
CA GLU A 91 12.33 -3.58 -1.48
C GLU A 91 11.00 -3.27 -0.78
N PHE A 92 11.07 -2.59 0.37
CA PHE A 92 9.90 -2.18 1.12
C PHE A 92 9.04 -1.17 0.33
N VAL A 93 9.65 -0.14 -0.25
CA VAL A 93 8.97 0.84 -1.12
C VAL A 93 8.33 0.15 -2.31
N LEU A 94 9.05 -0.75 -2.98
CA LEU A 94 8.58 -1.48 -4.14
C LEU A 94 7.37 -2.37 -3.82
N ILE A 95 7.41 -3.09 -2.70
CA ILE A 95 6.35 -4.01 -2.28
C ILE A 95 5.12 -3.26 -1.77
N THR A 96 5.33 -2.19 -1.00
CA THR A 96 4.23 -1.47 -0.34
C THR A 96 3.65 -0.34 -1.19
N GLY A 97 4.40 0.16 -2.17
CA GLY A 97 4.09 1.38 -2.92
C GLY A 97 4.20 2.66 -2.09
N LEU A 98 4.68 2.58 -0.85
CA LEU A 98 4.85 3.74 0.03
C LEU A 98 6.18 4.43 -0.27
N LYS A 99 6.17 5.76 -0.29
CA LYS A 99 7.42 6.53 -0.34
C LYS A 99 8.20 6.32 0.97
N ALA A 100 9.51 6.14 0.85
CA ALA A 100 10.43 6.15 1.97
C ALA A 100 11.32 7.39 1.87
N GLY A 101 11.11 8.36 2.77
CA GLY A 101 11.78 9.66 2.74
C GLY A 101 10.93 10.71 3.45
N GLU A 102 11.45 11.94 3.54
CA GLU A 102 10.72 13.03 4.17
C GLU A 102 9.41 13.31 3.42
N LEU A 103 8.31 13.39 4.18
CA LEU A 103 7.15 14.13 3.73
C LEU A 103 7.59 15.59 3.75
N GLU A 104 7.67 16.22 2.58
CA GLU A 104 7.79 17.68 2.55
C GLU A 104 6.68 18.24 3.43
N SER A 105 7.09 19.05 4.41
CA SER A 105 6.22 19.67 5.39
C SER A 105 5.16 20.49 4.67
N GLU A 106 3.89 20.15 4.92
CA GLU A 106 2.72 21.01 4.79
C GLU A 106 2.52 21.65 3.40
N ASP A 107 1.57 21.10 2.64
CA ASP A 107 0.75 21.92 1.75
C ASP A 107 -0.01 22.97 2.61
N GLU A 108 0.68 24.07 2.97
CA GLU A 108 0.04 25.31 3.44
C GLU A 108 -0.75 26.02 2.33
N ASN A 109 -0.80 25.49 1.10
CA ASN A 109 -1.46 26.12 -0.05
C ASN A 109 -2.73 25.39 -0.51
N LEU A 110 -3.70 25.24 0.40
CA LEU A 110 -5.13 25.33 0.06
C LEU A 110 -5.70 26.74 0.32
N GLY A 111 -4.83 27.73 0.51
CA GLY A 111 -5.17 29.15 0.43
C GLY A 111 -5.17 29.63 -1.02
N LEU A 112 -6.36 29.94 -1.53
CA LEU A 112 -6.52 30.79 -2.71
C LEU A 112 -5.87 32.17 -2.48
N GLN A 113 -5.31 32.71 -3.57
CA GLN A 113 -4.67 34.03 -3.76
C GLN A 113 -3.24 34.13 -3.21
N SER A 114 -2.25 34.65 -3.95
CA SER A 114 -2.27 35.70 -4.97
C SER A 114 -1.07 35.54 -5.92
N ASP A 115 -1.32 35.63 -7.22
CA ASP A 115 -0.76 36.67 -8.11
C ASP A 115 0.72 36.56 -8.52
N LEU A 116 0.89 36.43 -9.85
CA LEU A 116 1.93 37.05 -10.67
C LEU A 116 3.40 36.72 -10.36
N ILE A 117 3.96 35.78 -11.14
CA ILE A 117 4.83 36.01 -12.32
C ILE A 117 5.34 34.65 -12.81
#